data_AF-A0A1Y1ZUC7-F1
#
_entry.id   AF-A0A1Y1ZUC7-F1
#
_cell.length_a   1.000
_cell.length_b   1.000
_cell.length_c   1.000
_cell.angle_alpha   90.00
_cell.angle_beta   90.00
_cell.angle_gamma   90.00
#
_symmetry.space_group_name_H-M   'P 1'
#
loop_
_entity.id
_entity.type
_entity.pdbx_description
1 polymer ?
#
loop_
_entity_poly.entity_id
_entity_poly.type
_entity_poly.pdbx_seq_one_letter_code
_entity_poly.pdbx_strand_id
1 'polypeptide(L)'
;EERDLEYKHRHTFIGTASLDDFLEILEMTKDHKTDKSKVTKAFKMLAANEQAQARQTSPRPEGWELVTTITPKLSDGPDYLSQAYVKLGAVTLRQFLELIAFDQHDVALATAVVEAFIAASFLDKNASSHASKARMFRRWMIRGGTSDSEV
;
A
#
# COMPACT_ATOMS: atom_id res chain seq x y z
N GLU A 1 -6.53 28.95 0.71
CA GLU A 1 -6.58 28.16 -0.54
C GLU A 1 -5.27 27.41 -0.80
N GLU A 2 -4.20 28.02 -1.30
CA GLU A 2 -2.93 27.31 -1.58
C GLU A 2 -2.31 26.66 -0.32
N ARG A 3 -2.29 27.38 0.81
CA ARG A 3 -1.86 26.83 2.11
C ARG A 3 -2.74 25.70 2.65
N ASP A 4 -4.03 25.72 2.36
CA ASP A 4 -4.95 24.65 2.80
C ASP A 4 -4.82 23.42 1.91
N LEU A 5 -4.53 23.61 0.62
CA LEU A 5 -4.23 22.55 -0.33
C LEU A 5 -2.90 21.89 0.01
N GLU A 6 -1.85 22.68 0.30
CA GLU A 6 -0.59 22.16 0.84
C GLU A 6 -0.79 21.39 2.15
N TYR A 7 -1.59 21.92 3.08
CA TYR A 7 -1.88 21.23 4.34
C TYR A 7 -2.56 19.88 4.10
N LYS A 8 -3.59 19.82 3.24
CA LYS A 8 -4.27 18.56 2.90
C LYS A 8 -3.35 17.58 2.17
N HIS A 9 -2.49 18.08 1.29
CA HIS A 9 -1.46 17.29 0.61
C HIS A 9 -0.50 16.63 1.60
N ARG A 10 0.04 17.39 2.56
CA ARG A 10 0.96 16.89 3.60
C ARG A 10 0.33 15.88 4.57
N HIS A 11 -1.00 15.83 4.67
CA HIS A 11 -1.73 14.94 5.59
C HIS A 11 -2.47 13.80 4.90
N THR A 12 -2.08 13.47 3.67
CA THR A 12 -2.62 12.33 2.92
C THR A 12 -1.74 11.10 3.15
N PHE A 13 -2.31 10.02 3.69
CA PHE A 13 -1.59 8.80 4.05
C PHE A 13 -2.25 7.55 3.47
N ILE A 14 -1.44 6.56 3.07
CA ILE A 14 -1.87 5.18 2.83
C ILE A 14 -1.06 4.32 3.78
N GLY A 15 -1.71 3.66 4.73
CA GLY A 15 -1.02 2.96 5.80
C GLY A 15 -0.16 3.90 6.62
N THR A 16 1.15 3.64 6.73
CA THR A 16 2.11 4.55 7.39
C THR A 16 2.82 5.53 6.46
N ALA A 17 2.62 5.44 5.15
CA ALA A 17 3.34 6.28 4.18
C ALA A 17 2.54 7.52 3.80
N SER A 18 3.22 8.68 3.81
CA SER A 18 2.63 9.94 3.37
C SER A 18 2.73 10.13 1.85
N LEU A 19 1.95 11.08 1.31
CA LEU A 19 2.07 11.51 -0.07
C LEU A 19 3.46 12.11 -0.36
N ASP A 20 4.06 12.84 0.60
CA ASP A 20 5.40 13.41 0.43
C ASP A 20 6.45 12.29 0.32
N ASP A 21 6.40 11.27 1.19
CA ASP A 21 7.30 10.12 1.11
C ASP A 21 7.21 9.42 -0.26
N PHE A 22 6.00 9.33 -0.81
CA PHE A 22 5.77 8.76 -2.13
C PHE A 22 6.37 9.62 -3.25
N LEU A 23 6.21 10.93 -3.18
CA LEU A 23 6.75 11.86 -4.18
C LEU A 23 8.28 11.95 -4.13
N GLU A 24 8.90 11.80 -2.95
CA GLU A 24 10.36 11.77 -2.81
C GLU A 24 11.02 10.58 -3.55
N ILE A 25 10.31 9.45 -3.62
CA ILE A 25 10.83 8.23 -4.28
C ILE A 25 10.30 8.03 -5.70
N LEU A 26 9.26 8.78 -6.11
CA LEU A 26 8.67 8.66 -7.43
C LEU A 26 9.62 9.25 -8.47
N GLU A 27 10.15 8.40 -9.33
CA GLU A 27 10.96 8.84 -10.46
C GLU A 27 10.07 9.51 -11.52
N MET A 28 10.43 10.74 -11.91
CA MET A 28 9.71 11.53 -12.92
C MET A 28 10.66 12.14 -13.95
N THR A 29 10.16 12.42 -15.14
CA THR A 29 10.87 13.19 -16.16
C THR A 29 10.79 14.70 -15.87
N LYS A 30 11.59 15.50 -16.58
CA LYS A 30 11.55 16.97 -16.49
C LYS A 30 10.18 17.56 -16.82
N ASP A 31 9.40 16.87 -17.65
CA ASP A 31 8.04 17.26 -18.03
C ASP A 31 6.97 16.74 -17.06
N HIS A 32 7.37 16.32 -15.86
CA HIS A 32 6.48 15.85 -14.79
C HIS A 32 5.63 14.64 -15.22
N LYS A 33 6.24 13.75 -16.00
CA LYS A 33 5.65 12.46 -16.38
C LYS A 33 6.35 11.33 -15.67
N THR A 34 5.61 10.27 -15.41
CA THR A 34 6.15 9.01 -14.89
C THR A 34 5.55 7.85 -15.67
N ASP A 35 6.14 6.66 -15.53
CA ASP A 35 5.63 5.44 -16.15
C ASP A 35 5.16 4.46 -15.08
N LYS A 36 4.35 3.50 -15.51
CA LYS A 36 3.74 2.50 -14.63
C LYS A 36 4.78 1.66 -13.87
N SER A 37 5.96 1.44 -14.44
CA SER A 37 7.05 0.72 -13.77
C SER A 37 7.60 1.53 -12.58
N LYS A 38 7.87 2.82 -12.79
CA LYS A 38 8.32 3.74 -11.73
C LYS A 38 7.30 3.91 -10.62
N VAL A 39 6.02 4.06 -10.97
CA VAL A 39 4.91 4.11 -9.99
C VAL A 39 4.86 2.80 -9.18
N THR A 40 4.96 1.66 -9.87
CA THR A 40 4.97 0.33 -9.24
C THR A 40 6.13 0.19 -8.26
N LYS A 41 7.32 0.61 -8.68
CA LYS A 41 8.55 0.57 -7.87
C LYS A 41 8.40 1.43 -6.61
N ALA A 42 7.95 2.68 -6.75
CA ALA A 42 7.70 3.58 -5.64
C ALA A 42 6.72 2.96 -4.63
N PHE A 43 5.58 2.44 -5.10
CA PHE A 43 4.60 1.79 -4.23
C PHE A 43 5.18 0.56 -3.49
N LYS A 44 5.91 -0.31 -4.21
CA LYS A 44 6.56 -1.49 -3.63
C LYS A 44 7.58 -1.09 -2.54
N MET A 45 8.31 0.01 -2.72
CA MET A 45 9.28 0.50 -1.74
C MET A 45 8.60 0.96 -0.44
N LEU A 46 7.52 1.74 -0.53
CA LEU A 46 6.76 2.16 0.66
C LEU A 46 6.14 0.96 1.38
N ALA A 47 5.54 0.04 0.63
CA ALA A 47 4.96 -1.18 1.19
C ALA A 47 5.99 -2.03 1.93
N ALA A 48 7.21 -2.16 1.37
CA ALA A 48 8.31 -2.85 2.03
C ALA A 48 8.77 -2.13 3.31
N ASN A 49 8.83 -0.80 3.30
CA ASN A 49 9.19 0.01 4.47
C ASN A 49 8.15 -0.13 5.59
N GLU A 50 6.86 -0.05 5.26
CA GLU A 50 5.77 -0.28 6.22
C GLU A 50 5.86 -1.68 6.83
N GLN A 51 6.05 -2.71 6.00
CA GLN A 51 6.19 -4.09 6.48
C GLN A 51 7.41 -4.26 7.39
N ALA A 52 8.53 -3.63 7.06
CA ALA A 52 9.74 -3.66 7.90
C ALA A 52 9.51 -2.96 9.25
N GLN A 53 8.87 -1.80 9.25
CA GLN A 53 8.50 -1.08 10.48
C GLN A 53 7.53 -1.89 11.34
N ALA A 54 6.51 -2.49 10.74
CA ALA A 54 5.53 -3.33 11.44
C ALA A 54 6.18 -4.56 12.10
N ARG A 55 7.17 -5.16 11.43
CA ARG A 55 7.96 -6.28 12.00
C ARG A 55 8.80 -5.83 13.19
N GLN A 56 9.55 -4.74 13.04
CA GLN A 56 10.48 -4.25 14.08
C GLN A 56 9.75 -3.75 15.33
N THR A 57 8.55 -3.18 15.16
CA THR A 57 7.74 -2.63 16.25
C THR A 57 6.75 -3.65 16.83
N SER A 58 6.72 -4.87 16.30
CA SER A 58 5.79 -5.89 16.74
C SER A 58 6.15 -6.39 18.15
N PRO A 59 5.22 -6.36 19.12
CA PRO A 59 5.44 -6.93 20.44
C PRO A 59 5.44 -8.47 20.45
N ARG A 60 5.13 -9.10 19.30
CA ARG A 60 5.10 -10.55 19.09
C ARG A 60 5.84 -10.89 17.80
N PRO A 61 7.11 -11.29 17.88
CA PRO A 61 7.92 -11.60 16.71
C PRO A 61 7.50 -12.91 16.01
N GLU A 62 6.82 -13.82 16.72
CA GLU A 62 6.28 -15.06 16.14
C GLU A 62 5.17 -14.84 15.09
N GLY A 63 5.17 -15.65 14.02
CA GLY A 63 4.20 -15.62 12.94
C GLY A 63 4.58 -14.73 11.75
N TRP A 64 5.63 -13.91 11.87
CA TRP A 64 6.15 -13.09 10.77
C TRP A 64 6.85 -13.92 9.68
N GLU A 65 7.33 -15.12 10.01
CA GLU A 65 7.86 -16.11 9.07
C GLU A 65 6.80 -16.61 8.08
N LEU A 66 5.53 -16.52 8.43
CA LEU A 66 4.40 -16.87 7.55
C LEU A 66 3.99 -15.73 6.62
N VAL A 67 4.54 -14.53 6.82
CA VAL A 67 4.24 -13.35 6.00
C VAL A 67 5.36 -13.17 4.99
N THR A 68 5.05 -13.32 3.70
CA THR A 68 6.02 -13.10 2.63
C THR A 68 6.58 -11.67 2.68
N THR A 69 7.90 -11.55 2.66
CA THR A 69 8.58 -10.24 2.65
C THR A 69 8.45 -9.61 1.27
N ILE A 70 8.02 -8.35 1.21
CA ILE A 70 7.98 -7.59 -0.03
C ILE A 70 9.43 -7.24 -0.36
N THR A 71 9.96 -7.84 -1.43
CA THR A 71 11.32 -7.56 -1.89
C THR A 71 11.25 -6.62 -3.09
N PRO A 72 11.71 -5.36 -2.99
CA PRO A 72 11.60 -4.38 -4.08
C PRO A 72 12.34 -4.79 -5.37
N LYS A 73 13.27 -5.75 -5.29
CA LYS A 73 14.23 -6.12 -6.35
C LYS A 73 13.78 -7.19 -7.36
N LEU A 74 12.61 -7.81 -7.21
CA LEU A 74 12.33 -9.06 -7.95
C LEU A 74 11.50 -8.95 -9.23
N SER A 75 10.95 -7.79 -9.57
CA SER A 75 10.32 -7.57 -10.89
C SER A 75 10.19 -6.09 -11.23
N ASP A 76 10.89 -5.67 -12.29
CA ASP A 76 10.81 -4.32 -12.89
C ASP A 76 9.44 -4.02 -13.54
N GLY A 77 8.52 -4.99 -13.52
CA GLY A 77 7.15 -4.85 -14.01
C GLY A 77 6.11 -5.24 -12.95
N PRO A 78 4.86 -4.76 -13.10
CA PRO A 78 3.76 -5.17 -12.25
C PRO A 78 3.30 -6.58 -12.65
N ASP A 79 4.02 -7.61 -12.21
CA ASP A 79 3.56 -8.99 -12.38
C ASP A 79 2.23 -9.22 -11.62
N TYR A 80 1.42 -10.15 -12.10
CA TYR A 80 0.07 -10.40 -11.56
C TYR A 80 0.06 -10.69 -10.05
N LEU A 81 1.08 -11.40 -9.55
CA LEU A 81 1.19 -11.76 -8.14
C LEU A 81 1.52 -10.51 -7.30
N SER A 82 2.45 -9.69 -7.74
CA SER A 82 2.84 -8.45 -7.06
C SER A 82 1.67 -7.47 -7.01
N GLN A 83 0.89 -7.35 -8.07
CA GLN A 83 -0.31 -6.52 -8.10
C GLN A 83 -1.37 -6.99 -7.07
N ALA A 84 -1.52 -8.30 -6.89
CA ALA A 84 -2.51 -8.88 -5.96
C ALA A 84 -2.06 -8.88 -4.49
N TYR A 85 -0.77 -9.10 -4.23
CA TYR A 85 -0.27 -9.36 -2.88
C TYR A 85 0.46 -8.18 -2.22
N VAL A 86 1.04 -7.26 -3.00
CA VAL A 86 1.68 -6.07 -2.44
C VAL A 86 0.61 -5.10 -1.97
N LYS A 87 0.69 -4.73 -0.69
CA LYS A 87 -0.23 -3.79 -0.05
C LYS A 87 0.54 -2.71 0.67
N LEU A 88 0.01 -1.50 0.60
CA LEU A 88 0.36 -0.37 1.44
C LEU A 88 -0.90 -0.05 2.25
N GLY A 89 -0.85 -0.18 3.57
CA GLY A 89 -2.04 -0.23 4.39
C GLY A 89 -3.01 -1.32 3.93
N ALA A 90 -4.24 -0.93 3.61
CA ALA A 90 -5.29 -1.78 3.08
C ALA A 90 -5.40 -1.75 1.54
N VAL A 91 -4.64 -0.89 0.86
CA VAL A 91 -4.70 -0.71 -0.59
C VAL A 91 -3.71 -1.64 -1.27
N THR A 92 -4.19 -2.43 -2.23
CA THR A 92 -3.32 -3.26 -3.09
C THR A 92 -2.66 -2.43 -4.19
N LEU A 93 -1.49 -2.86 -4.65
CA LEU A 93 -0.84 -2.29 -5.83
C LEU A 93 -1.79 -2.27 -7.04
N ARG A 94 -2.57 -3.34 -7.25
CA ARG A 94 -3.59 -3.38 -8.31
C ARG A 94 -4.59 -2.24 -8.20
N GLN A 95 -5.22 -2.09 -7.04
CA GLN A 95 -6.21 -1.05 -6.81
C GLN A 95 -5.62 0.34 -7.03
N PHE A 96 -4.38 0.56 -6.59
CA PHE A 96 -3.70 1.83 -6.79
C PHE A 96 -3.44 2.11 -8.28
N LEU A 97 -2.93 1.14 -9.04
CA LEU A 97 -2.69 1.29 -10.47
C LEU A 97 -3.97 1.48 -11.29
N GLU A 98 -5.10 0.87 -10.87
CA GLU A 98 -6.41 1.04 -11.50
C GLU A 98 -6.99 2.46 -11.33
N LEU A 99 -6.49 3.24 -10.37
CA LEU A 99 -6.88 4.65 -10.17
C LEU A 99 -6.14 5.63 -11.08
N ILE A 100 -5.08 5.19 -11.76
CA ILE A 100 -4.22 6.05 -12.57
C ILE A 100 -4.57 5.87 -14.05
N ALA A 101 -4.91 6.96 -14.72
CA ALA A 101 -5.11 6.98 -16.16
C ALA A 101 -3.76 7.01 -16.90
N PHE A 102 -3.22 5.83 -17.20
CA PHE A 102 -2.05 5.69 -18.07
C PHE A 102 -2.45 5.79 -19.55
N ASP A 103 -1.55 6.33 -20.37
CA ASP A 103 -1.69 6.33 -21.83
C ASP A 103 -1.32 4.95 -22.44
N GLN A 104 -1.38 4.88 -23.77
CA GLN A 104 -1.05 3.67 -24.53
C GLN A 104 0.41 3.19 -24.41
N HIS A 105 1.29 4.01 -23.81
CA HIS A 105 2.69 3.69 -23.54
C HIS A 105 2.95 3.46 -22.04
N ASP A 106 1.89 3.26 -21.24
CA ASP A 106 1.96 3.13 -19.78
C ASP A 106 2.57 4.38 -19.09
N VAL A 107 2.40 5.57 -19.68
CA VAL A 107 2.88 6.86 -19.14
C VAL A 107 1.72 7.67 -18.58
N ALA A 108 1.94 8.35 -17.46
CA ALA A 108 0.97 9.24 -16.84
C ALA A 108 1.62 10.57 -16.41
N LEU A 109 0.80 11.62 -16.28
CA LEU A 109 1.20 12.86 -15.62
C LEU A 109 1.33 12.63 -14.11
N ALA A 110 2.31 13.27 -13.48
CA ALA A 110 2.52 13.20 -12.03
C ALA A 110 1.27 13.61 -11.24
N THR A 111 0.51 14.60 -11.73
CA THR A 111 -0.75 15.04 -11.13
C THR A 111 -1.80 13.93 -11.08
N ALA A 112 -1.89 13.08 -12.11
CA ALA A 112 -2.81 11.94 -12.10
C ALA A 112 -2.43 10.90 -11.05
N VAL A 113 -1.12 10.71 -10.81
CA VAL A 113 -0.62 9.80 -9.76
C VAL A 113 -0.90 10.35 -8.36
N VAL A 114 -0.74 11.67 -8.18
CA VAL A 114 -1.09 12.38 -6.94
C VAL A 114 -2.59 12.22 -6.63
N GLU A 115 -3.46 12.46 -7.60
CA GLU A 115 -4.91 12.30 -7.44
C GLU A 115 -5.27 10.85 -7.08
N ALA A 116 -4.62 9.88 -7.73
CA ALA A 116 -4.79 8.47 -7.40
C ALA A 116 -4.33 8.14 -5.96
N PHE A 117 -3.25 8.76 -5.47
CA PHE A 117 -2.77 8.56 -4.09
C PHE A 117 -3.76 9.12 -3.08
N ILE A 118 -4.30 10.31 -3.35
CA ILE A 118 -5.34 10.91 -2.53
C ILE A 118 -6.59 10.01 -2.51
N ALA A 119 -7.06 9.55 -3.66
CA ALA A 119 -8.18 8.61 -3.74
C ALA A 119 -7.91 7.31 -2.97
N ALA A 120 -6.71 6.75 -3.09
CA ALA A 120 -6.29 5.56 -2.37
C ALA A 120 -6.22 5.78 -0.84
N SER A 121 -5.81 6.96 -0.37
CA SER A 121 -5.83 7.31 1.07
C SER A 121 -7.25 7.24 1.66
N PHE A 122 -8.25 7.66 0.88
CA PHE A 122 -9.64 7.56 1.29
C PHE A 122 -10.11 6.11 1.36
N LEU A 123 -9.70 5.28 0.39
CA LEU A 123 -9.97 3.84 0.41
C LEU A 123 -9.34 3.15 1.63
N ASP A 124 -8.09 3.47 1.93
CA ASP A 124 -7.36 2.93 3.07
C ASP A 124 -8.05 3.28 4.40
N LYS A 125 -8.36 4.57 4.59
CA LYS A 125 -9.07 5.06 5.77
C LYS A 125 -10.40 4.32 5.98
N ASN A 126 -11.16 4.10 4.91
CA ASN A 126 -12.45 3.41 4.98
C ASN A 126 -12.31 1.90 5.19
N ALA A 127 -11.23 1.28 4.73
CA ALA A 127 -10.97 -0.15 4.96
C ALA A 127 -10.69 -0.46 6.44
N SER A 128 -10.08 0.49 7.18
CA SER A 128 -9.82 0.36 8.62
C SER A 128 -11.10 0.36 9.49
N SER A 129 -12.20 0.94 8.98
CA SER A 129 -13.51 1.01 9.63
C SER A 129 -14.24 -0.35 9.63
N HIS A 130 -13.97 -1.19 8.63
CA HIS A 130 -14.59 -2.50 8.53
C HIS A 130 -13.72 -3.55 9.22
N ALA A 131 -14.20 -4.09 10.34
CA ALA A 131 -13.55 -5.21 11.01
C ALA A 131 -13.41 -6.39 10.02
N SER A 132 -12.20 -6.59 9.50
CA SER A 132 -11.89 -7.64 8.54
C SER A 132 -12.31 -9.01 9.10
N LYS A 133 -13.15 -9.75 8.37
CA LYS A 133 -13.52 -11.14 8.70
C LYS A 133 -12.28 -12.02 8.91
N ALA A 134 -11.21 -11.77 8.15
CA ALA A 134 -9.92 -12.46 8.32
C ALA A 134 -9.23 -12.09 9.65
N ARG A 135 -9.33 -10.83 10.11
CA ARG A 135 -8.84 -10.42 11.44
C ARG A 135 -9.65 -11.11 12.55
N MET A 136 -10.96 -11.22 12.38
CA MET A 136 -11.83 -11.95 13.32
C MET A 136 -11.50 -13.45 13.34
N PHE A 137 -11.33 -14.06 12.18
CA PHE A 137 -10.97 -15.48 12.04
C PHE A 137 -9.59 -15.79 12.63
N ARG A 138 -8.57 -14.97 12.35
CA ARG A 138 -7.24 -15.12 12.97
C ARG A 138 -7.29 -14.96 14.49
N ARG A 139 -8.09 -14.01 15.01
CA ARG A 139 -8.32 -13.86 16.46
C ARG A 139 -9.00 -15.09 17.05
N TRP A 140 -9.96 -15.70 16.34
CA TRP A 140 -10.61 -16.94 16.76
C TRP A 140 -9.62 -18.11 16.80
N MET A 141 -8.81 -18.31 15.74
CA MET A 141 -7.78 -19.35 15.71
C MET A 141 -6.76 -19.22 16.85
N ILE A 142 -6.28 -18.01 17.14
CA ILE A 142 -5.33 -17.74 18.22
C ILE A 142 -5.96 -17.93 19.61
N ARG A 143 -7.28 -17.76 19.74
CA ARG A 143 -8.02 -17.95 21.00
C ARG A 143 -8.45 -19.39 21.26
N GLY A 144 -8.10 -20.32 20.38
CA GLY A 144 -8.42 -21.73 20.52
C GLY A 144 -9.71 -22.08 19.79
N GLY A 145 -9.57 -22.80 18.67
CA GLY A 145 -10.62 -23.66 18.11
C GLY A 145 -10.88 -24.89 19.00
N THR A 146 -10.91 -24.71 20.32
CA THR A 146 -11.31 -25.69 21.31
C THR A 146 -12.60 -25.18 21.95
N SER A 147 -13.69 -25.29 21.20
CA SER A 147 -14.94 -25.68 21.84
C SER A 147 -14.74 -27.12 22.30
N ASP A 148 -14.69 -27.29 23.62
CA ASP A 148 -14.70 -28.58 24.31
C ASP A 148 -15.63 -29.56 23.60
N SER A 149 -15.03 -30.64 23.09
CA SER A 149 -15.73 -31.86 22.73
C SER A 149 -15.58 -32.81 23.92
N GLU A 150 -16.30 -32.54 25.00
CA GLU A 150 -16.52 -33.51 26.08
C GLU A 150 -17.99 -33.45 26.52
N VAL A 151 -18.75 -34.43 26.05
CA VAL A 151 -19.90 -35.01 26.76
C VAL A 151 -19.62 -36.50 26.86
#